data_AF-A0A958NRL9-F1
#
_entry.id   AF-A0A958NRL9-F1
#
_cell.length_a   1.000
_cell.length_b   1.000
_cell.length_c   1.000
_cell.angle_alpha   90.00
_cell.angle_beta   90.00
_cell.angle_gamma   90.00
#
_symmetry.space_group_name_H-M   'P 1'
#
loop_
_entity.id
_entity.type
_entity.pdbx_description
1 polymer ?
#
loop_
_entity_poly.entity_id
_entity_poly.type
_entity_poly.pdbx_seq_one_letter_code
_entity_poly.pdbx_strand_id
1 'polypeptide(L)' 'MDFAHHLSSNNIKPSVQRIKIFEYLHENRQHPTVDTIYKDLVGHIPTLSKTTVYNTLKLFVDNGITT' A
#
# COMPACT_ATOMS: atom_id res chain seq x y z
N MET A 1 -11.06 -8.45 -6.21
CA MET A 1 -9.90 -9.14 -5.59
C MET A 1 -10.00 -8.89 -4.10
N ASP A 2 -9.82 -9.90 -3.24
CA ASP A 2 -9.74 -9.67 -1.79
C ASP A 2 -8.30 -9.29 -1.42
N PHE A 3 -8.07 -7.99 -1.22
CA PHE A 3 -6.76 -7.44 -0.89
C PHE A 3 -6.26 -7.90 0.48
N ALA A 4 -7.14 -8.09 1.46
CA ALA A 4 -6.75 -8.52 2.80
C ALA A 4 -6.28 -9.99 2.79
N HIS A 5 -7.00 -10.84 2.07
CA HIS A 5 -6.60 -12.22 1.86
C HIS A 5 -5.26 -12.30 1.11
N HIS A 6 -5.10 -11.54 0.01
CA HIS A 6 -3.86 -11.53 -0.76
C HIS A 6 -2.63 -11.14 0.08
N LEU A 7 -2.74 -10.09 0.91
CA LEU A 7 -1.66 -9.72 1.82
C LEU A 7 -1.38 -10.82 2.84
N SER A 8 -2.42 -11.43 3.41
CA SER A 8 -2.27 -12.49 4.42
C SER A 8 -1.60 -13.74 3.84
N SER A 9 -1.95 -14.14 2.62
CA SER A 9 -1.31 -15.28 1.92
C SER A 9 0.17 -15.01 1.61
N ASN A 10 0.57 -13.74 1.47
CA ASN A 10 1.95 -13.31 1.31
C ASN A 10 2.63 -12.96 2.65
N ASN A 11 2.10 -13.46 3.77
CA ASN A 11 2.64 -13.27 5.11
C ASN A 11 2.71 -11.79 5.58
N ILE A 12 1.90 -10.92 4.98
CA ILE A 12 1.77 -9.52 5.36
C ILE A 12 0.48 -9.33 6.14
N LYS A 13 0.60 -8.82 7.37
CA LYS A 13 -0.57 -8.47 8.19
C LYS A 13 -1.42 -7.38 7.47
N PRO A 14 -2.70 -7.65 7.17
CA PRO A 14 -3.55 -6.74 6.41
C PRO A 14 -4.12 -5.63 7.32
N SER A 15 -3.39 -4.54 7.50
CA SER A 15 -3.92 -3.34 8.15
C SER A 15 -4.73 -2.49 7.16
N VAL A 16 -5.64 -1.65 7.66
CA VAL A 16 -6.44 -0.73 6.81
C VAL A 16 -5.55 0.10 5.89
N GLN A 17 -4.43 0.62 6.40
CA GLN A 17 -3.46 1.38 5.62
C GLN A 17 -2.84 0.55 4.49
N ARG A 18 -2.40 -0.68 4.80
CA ARG A 18 -1.76 -1.56 3.81
C ARG A 18 -2.73 -2.02 2.73
N ILE A 19 -3.96 -2.34 3.13
CA ILE A 19 -5.03 -2.70 2.19
C ILE A 19 -5.28 -1.54 1.23
N LYS A 20 -5.43 -0.31 1.73
CA LYS A 20 -5.69 0.88 0.91
C LYS A 20 -4.51 1.24 0.00
N ILE A 21 -3.28 1.12 0.48
CA ILE A 21 -2.09 1.33 -0.34
C ILE A 21 -2.02 0.26 -1.44
N PHE A 22 -2.31 -1.00 -1.12
CA PHE A 22 -2.31 -2.08 -2.12
C PHE A 22 -3.43 -1.93 -3.16
N GLU A 23 -4.63 -1.56 -2.72
CA GLU A 23 -5.76 -1.21 -3.59
C GLU A 23 -5.37 -0.07 -4.54
N TYR A 24 -4.77 1.01 -4.02
CA TYR A 24 -4.29 2.13 -4.84
C TYR A 24 -3.27 1.68 -5.90
N LEU A 25 -2.30 0.84 -5.54
CA LEU A 25 -1.30 0.31 -6.48
C LEU A 25 -1.92 -0.62 -7.52
N HIS A 26 -2.95 -1.38 -7.15
CA HIS A 26 -3.65 -2.27 -8.06
C HIS A 26 -4.47 -1.50 -9.11
N GLU A 27 -5.12 -0.42 -8.69
CA GLU A 27 -5.91 0.45 -9.57
C GLU A 27 -5.01 1.34 -10.45
N ASN A 28 -3.88 1.82 -9.91
CA ASN A 28 -2.94 2.66 -10.63
C ASN A 28 -1.82 1.82 -11.24
N ARG A 29 -1.95 1.49 -12.54
CA ARG A 29 -0.92 0.76 -13.29
C ARG A 29 0.38 1.53 -13.55
N GLN A 30 0.45 2.81 -13.16
CA GLN A 30 1.66 3.60 -13.23
C GLN A 30 2.40 3.53 -11.90
N HIS A 31 3.71 3.32 -11.90
CA HIS A 31 4.54 3.29 -10.68
C HIS A 31 4.53 4.66 -9.99
N PRO A 32 3.68 4.87 -8.96
CA PRO A 32 3.50 6.17 -8.36
C PRO A 32 4.60 6.42 -7.34
N THR A 33 4.94 7.68 -7.12
CA THR A 33 5.91 8.03 -6.05
C THR A 33 5.24 7.95 -4.68
N VAL A 34 6.06 7.81 -3.62
CA VAL A 34 5.59 7.86 -2.22
C VAL A 34 4.77 9.11 -1.95
N ASP A 35 5.21 10.26 -2.47
CA ASP A 35 4.50 11.53 -2.31
C ASP A 35 3.14 11.54 -3.01
N THR A 36 3.05 10.92 -4.18
CA THR A 36 1.77 10.78 -4.91
C THR A 36 0.79 9.94 -4.10
N ILE A 37 1.21 8.74 -3.69
CA ILE A 37 0.36 7.82 -2.90
C ILE A 37 -0.10 8.48 -1.60
N TYR A 38 0.81 9.18 -0.91
CA TYR A 38 0.47 9.90 0.31
C TYR A 38 -0.57 10.99 0.07
N LYS A 39 -0.38 11.84 -0.95
CA LYS A 39 -1.31 12.94 -1.26
C LYS A 39 -2.70 12.42 -1.60
N ASP A 40 -2.78 11.32 -2.34
CA ASP A 40 -4.06 10.76 -2.78
C ASP A 40 -4.78 10.03 -1.63
N LEU A 41 -4.04 9.40 -0.71
CA LEU A 41 -4.62 8.61 0.37
C LEU A 41 -4.82 9.38 1.69
N VAL A 42 -4.11 10.47 1.94
CA VAL A 42 -4.22 11.21 3.22
C VAL A 42 -5.62 11.79 3.46
N GLY A 43 -6.33 12.15 2.38
CA GLY A 43 -7.73 12.59 2.47
C GLY A 43 -8.69 11.50 2.94
N HIS A 44 -8.37 10.23 2.67
CA HIS A 44 -9.15 9.07 3.10
C HIS A 44 -8.64 8.47 4.43
N ILE A 45 -7.36 8.64 4.72
CA ILE A 45 -6.68 8.10 5.90
C ILE A 45 -5.91 9.25 6.58
N PRO A 46 -6.56 10.04 7.44
CA PRO A 46 -5.92 11.21 8.06
C PRO A 46 -4.70 10.87 8.94
N THR A 47 -4.63 9.63 9.45
CA THR A 47 -3.52 9.11 10.24
C THR A 47 -2.35 8.60 9.40
N LEU A 48 -2.45 8.64 8.07
CA LEU A 48 -1.39 8.16 7.18
C LEU A 48 -0.21 9.12 7.22
N SER A 49 1.00 8.58 7.28
CA SER A 49 2.23 9.36 7.16
C SER A 49 3.02 8.92 5.93
N LYS A 50 3.87 9.78 5.39
CA LYS A 50 4.78 9.42 4.29
C LYS A 50 5.67 8.23 4.65
N THR A 51 6.15 8.18 5.90
CA THR A 51 6.94 7.07 6.43
C THR A 51 6.15 5.76 6.40
N THR A 52 4.87 5.79 6.74
CA THR A 52 3.98 4.62 6.66
C THR A 52 3.85 4.11 5.22
N VAL A 53 3.68 5.03 4.26
CA VAL A 53 3.63 4.68 2.83
C VAL A 53 4.94 4.04 2.40
N TYR A 54 6.07 4.68 2.69
CA TYR A 54 7.39 4.16 2.36
C TYR A 54 7.63 2.77 2.95
N ASN A 55 7.39 2.58 4.24
CA ASN A 55 7.59 1.30 4.92
C ASN A 55 6.69 0.21 4.35
N THR A 56 5.47 0.56 3.94
CA THR A 56 4.54 -0.38 3.32
C THR A 56 5.00 -0.79 1.93
N LEU A 57 5.44 0.16 1.10
CA LEU A 57 5.99 -0.15 -0.23
C LEU A 57 7.26 -0.99 -0.12
N LYS A 58 8.16 -0.64 0.80
CA LYS A 58 9.36 -1.42 1.11
C LYS A 58 8.98 -2.87 1.46
N LEU A 59 8.01 -3.05 2.35
CA LEU A 59 7.51 -4.38 2.71
C LEU A 59 6.93 -5.14 1.51
N PHE A 60 6.20 -4.47 0.62
CA PHE A 60 5.64 -5.10 -0.58
C PHE A 60 6.74 -5.55 -1.56
N VAL A 61 7.77 -4.73 -1.76
CA VAL A 61 8.93 -5.09 -2.59
C VAL A 61 9.70 -6.26 -1.98
N ASP A 62 9.97 -6.21 -0.67
CA ASP A 62 10.70 -7.27 0.04
C ASP A 62 9.94 -8.62 0.01
N ASN A 63 8.62 -8.60 -0.13
CA ASN A 63 7.77 -9.80 -0.27
C ASN A 63 7.37 -10.10 -1.73
N GLY A 64 7.94 -9.41 -2.72
CA GLY A 64 7.69 -9.67 -4.15
C GLY A 64 6.28 -9.35 -4.65
N ILE A 65 5.54 -8.49 -3.94
CA ILE A 65 4.16 -8.09 -4.29
C ILE A 65 4.15 -6.99 -5.36
N THR A 66 5.11 -6.08 -5.31
CA THR A 66 5.23 -4.96 -6.27
C THR A 66 6.69 -4.75 -6.65
N THR A 67 6.92 -4.15 -7.82
CA THR A 67 8.24 -3.75 -8.33
C THR A 67 8.33 -2.24 -8.47
#